data_AF-A0AAV4AJN0-F1
#
_entry.id   AF-A0AAV4AJN0-F1
#
_cell.length_a   1.000
_cell.length_b   1.000
_cell.length_c   1.000
_cell.angle_alpha   90.00
_cell.angle_beta   90.00
_cell.angle_gamma   90.00
#
_symmetry.space_group_name_H-M   'P 1'
#
loop_
_entity.id
_entity.type
_entity.pdbx_description
1 polymer ?
#
loop_
_entity_poly.entity_id
_entity_poly.type
_entity_poly.pdbx_seq_one_letter_code
_entity_poly.pdbx_strand_id
1 'polypeptide(L)'
;MELLHQHLWPVYERLTSDALLSRCERKATQNASESFHASVWAKYSKTHFHCKEKVELAVSSAAAAYNFGPYLPTQGFRTLSNHWKD
;
A
#
# COMPACT_ATOMS: atom_id res chain seq x y z
N MET A 1 8.18 32.50 -25.41
CA MET A 1 7.93 32.55 -23.95
C MET A 1 6.47 32.80 -23.61
N GLU A 2 5.76 33.63 -24.38
CA GLU A 2 4.35 33.99 -24.12
C GLU A 2 3.35 32.84 -24.29
N LEU A 3 3.51 32.00 -25.32
CA LEU A 3 2.69 30.78 -25.51
C LEU A 3 2.89 29.75 -24.39
N LEU A 4 4.13 29.62 -23.89
CA LEU A 4 4.43 28.72 -22.77
C LEU A 4 3.70 29.19 -21.50
N HIS A 5 3.69 30.50 -21.25
CA HIS A 5 3.00 31.10 -20.13
C HIS A 5 1.48 30.86 -20.22
N GLN A 6 0.86 31.09 -21.38
CA GLN A 6 -0.59 30.89 -21.57
C GLN A 6 -1.03 29.44 -21.29
N HIS A 7 -0.20 28.46 -21.60
CA HIS A 7 -0.54 27.05 -21.40
C HIS A 7 -0.10 26.50 -20.03
N LEU A 8 1.02 26.96 -19.48
CA LEU A 8 1.50 26.50 -18.18
C LEU A 8 0.83 27.18 -16.99
N TRP A 9 0.40 28.43 -17.14
CA TRP A 9 -0.18 29.19 -16.02
C TRP A 9 -1.39 28.50 -15.39
N PRO A 10 -2.38 28.00 -16.17
CA PRO A 10 -3.52 27.28 -15.60
C PRO A 10 -3.12 25.97 -14.91
N VAL A 11 -2.06 25.31 -15.40
CA VAL A 11 -1.52 24.08 -14.80
C VAL A 11 -0.84 24.40 -13.47
N TYR A 12 -0.05 25.47 -13.43
CA TYR A 12 0.60 25.96 -12.22
C TYR A 12 -0.43 26.29 -11.15
N GLU A 13 -1.41 27.16 -11.45
CA GLU A 13 -2.47 27.55 -10.51
C GLU A 13 -3.22 26.33 -9.94
N ARG A 14 -3.56 25.37 -10.81
CA ARG A 14 -4.23 24.14 -10.36
C ARG A 14 -3.36 23.32 -9.41
N LEU A 15 -2.06 23.17 -9.74
CA LEU A 15 -1.12 22.37 -8.95
C LEU A 15 -0.70 23.03 -7.64
N THR A 16 -0.80 24.35 -7.54
CA THR A 16 -0.49 25.11 -6.32
C THR A 16 -1.73 25.44 -5.48
N SER A 17 -2.91 24.94 -5.83
CA SER A 17 -4.12 25.20 -5.05
C SER A 17 -4.10 24.53 -3.68
N ASP A 18 -4.48 25.27 -2.63
CA ASP A 18 -4.52 24.76 -1.24
C ASP A 18 -5.43 23.53 -1.09
N ALA A 19 -6.53 23.48 -1.86
CA ALA A 19 -7.42 22.33 -1.90
C ALA A 19 -6.75 21.05 -2.45
N LEU A 20 -5.79 21.19 -3.39
CA LEU A 20 -5.00 20.06 -3.87
C LEU A 20 -3.89 19.70 -2.89
N LEU A 21 -3.17 20.71 -2.37
CA LEU A 21 -2.04 20.52 -1.46
C LEU A 21 -2.47 19.91 -0.12
N SER A 22 -3.61 20.32 0.44
CA SER A 22 -4.19 19.72 1.66
C SER A 22 -4.48 18.22 1.53
N ARG A 23 -4.76 17.73 0.31
CA ARG A 23 -4.92 16.28 0.06
C ARG A 23 -3.58 15.55 0.07
N CYS A 24 -2.49 16.23 -0.30
CA CYS A 24 -1.13 15.68 -0.30
C CYS A 24 -0.52 15.62 1.11
N GLU A 25 -1.02 16.40 2.08
CA GLU A 25 -0.56 16.38 3.48
C GLU A 25 -0.64 15.00 4.14
N ARG A 26 -1.56 14.16 3.65
CA ARG A 26 -1.76 12.79 4.14
C ARG A 26 -0.58 11.86 3.84
N LYS A 27 0.42 12.33 3.06
CA LYS A 27 1.59 11.54 2.61
C LYS A 27 1.20 10.21 1.96
N ALA A 28 -0.03 10.12 1.43
CA ALA A 28 -0.47 8.99 0.64
C ALA A 28 0.26 9.09 -0.71
N THR A 29 1.21 8.20 -0.94
CA THR A 29 2.03 8.22 -2.15
C THR A 29 1.17 7.98 -3.39
N GLN A 30 1.43 8.71 -4.48
CA GLN A 30 0.78 8.49 -5.79
C GLN A 30 1.08 7.11 -6.40
N ASN A 31 1.95 6.34 -5.77
CA ASN A 31 2.18 4.95 -6.06
C ASN A 31 1.48 4.15 -4.94
N ALA A 32 0.32 3.62 -5.27
CA ALA A 32 -0.32 2.60 -4.43
C ALA A 32 0.33 1.22 -4.69
N SER A 33 0.84 0.99 -5.90
CA SER A 33 1.37 -0.28 -6.36
C SER A 33 2.69 -0.71 -5.70
N GLU A 34 3.69 0.18 -5.55
CA GLU A 34 4.92 -0.11 -4.78
C GLU A 34 4.62 -0.19 -3.28
N SER A 35 3.66 0.58 -2.75
CA SER A 35 3.25 0.45 -1.34
C SER A 35 2.53 -0.88 -1.06
N PHE A 36 1.75 -1.39 -2.02
CA PHE A 36 1.11 -2.69 -1.94
C PHE A 36 2.12 -3.83 -2.11
N HIS A 37 2.97 -3.75 -3.12
CA HIS A 37 4.02 -4.73 -3.37
C HIS A 37 4.98 -4.84 -2.17
N ALA A 38 5.38 -3.72 -1.57
CA ALA A 38 6.14 -3.71 -0.33
C ALA A 38 5.40 -4.44 0.81
N SER A 39 4.08 -4.25 0.92
CA SER A 39 3.24 -4.91 1.93
C SER A 39 3.15 -6.43 1.75
N VAL A 40 3.15 -6.92 0.50
CA VAL A 40 3.20 -8.36 0.20
C VAL A 40 4.51 -8.97 0.68
N TRP A 41 5.64 -8.35 0.34
CA TRP A 41 6.97 -8.89 0.66
C TRP A 41 7.42 -8.65 2.10
N ALA A 42 6.81 -7.69 2.80
CA ALA A 42 6.96 -7.55 4.24
C ALA A 42 6.34 -8.74 5.00
N LYS A 43 5.31 -9.38 4.43
CA LYS A 43 4.67 -10.57 5.03
C LYS A 43 5.41 -11.86 4.71
N TYR A 44 5.93 -11.99 3.48
CA TYR A 44 6.61 -13.21 3.03
C TYR A 44 7.85 -12.90 2.17
N SER A 45 8.95 -13.59 2.46
CA SER A 45 10.21 -13.41 1.74
C SER A 45 10.14 -13.92 0.30
N LYS A 46 10.70 -13.14 -0.64
CA LYS A 46 10.91 -13.55 -2.04
C LYS A 46 11.93 -14.68 -2.19
N THR A 47 12.91 -14.72 -1.29
CA THR A 47 14.13 -15.53 -1.46
C THR A 47 14.17 -16.74 -0.55
N HIS A 48 13.34 -16.78 0.49
CA HIS A 48 13.36 -17.84 1.50
C HIS A 48 11.98 -18.47 1.69
N PHE A 49 11.92 -19.81 1.68
CA PHE A 49 10.72 -20.62 1.97
C PHE A 49 9.47 -20.22 1.16
N HIS A 50 9.65 -19.84 -0.10
CA HIS A 50 8.58 -19.44 -1.01
C HIS A 50 7.92 -20.65 -1.68
N CYS A 51 6.59 -20.63 -1.79
CA CYS A 51 5.81 -21.51 -2.64
C CYS A 51 4.59 -20.73 -3.16
N LYS A 52 3.93 -21.24 -4.20
CA LYS A 52 2.75 -20.59 -4.80
C LYS A 52 1.68 -20.27 -3.76
N GLU A 53 1.32 -21.23 -2.92
CA GLU A 53 0.24 -21.06 -1.93
C GLU A 53 0.58 -19.96 -0.91
N LYS A 54 1.85 -19.86 -0.50
CA LYS A 54 2.30 -18.80 0.42
C LYS A 54 2.23 -17.43 -0.22
N VAL A 55 2.58 -17.31 -1.50
CA VAL A 55 2.48 -16.03 -2.23
C VAL A 55 1.03 -15.62 -2.39
N GLU A 56 0.12 -16.55 -2.71
CA GLU A 56 -1.32 -16.29 -2.79
C GLU A 56 -1.90 -15.82 -1.44
N LEU A 57 -1.48 -16.45 -0.34
CA LEU A 57 -1.85 -16.02 1.01
C LEU A 57 -1.27 -14.64 1.36
N ALA A 58 -0.01 -14.37 0.99
CA ALA A 58 0.64 -13.08 1.19
C ALA A 58 -0.11 -11.95 0.48
N VAL A 59 -0.47 -12.15 -0.78
CA VAL A 59 -1.19 -11.19 -1.61
C VAL A 59 -2.59 -10.93 -1.04
N SER A 60 -3.32 -11.98 -0.69
CA SER A 60 -4.67 -11.86 -0.11
C SER A 60 -4.63 -11.13 1.23
N SER A 61 -3.69 -11.47 2.12
CA SER A 61 -3.51 -10.82 3.41
C SER A 61 -3.04 -9.37 3.30
N ALA A 62 -2.13 -9.08 2.36
CA ALA A 62 -1.71 -7.72 2.07
C ALA A 62 -2.87 -6.89 1.51
N ALA A 63 -3.71 -7.46 0.64
CA ALA A 63 -4.83 -6.74 0.02
C ALA A 63 -5.88 -6.37 1.07
N ALA A 64 -6.17 -7.30 1.99
CA ALA A 64 -7.03 -7.01 3.12
C ALA A 64 -6.43 -5.91 4.02
N ALA A 65 -5.15 -6.03 4.40
CA ALA A 65 -4.50 -5.06 5.28
C ALA A 65 -4.35 -3.66 4.65
N TYR A 66 -4.14 -3.61 3.33
CA TYR A 66 -3.98 -2.38 2.58
C TYR A 66 -5.31 -1.62 2.44
N ASN A 67 -6.40 -2.34 2.15
CA ASN A 67 -7.72 -1.73 1.92
C ASN A 67 -8.48 -1.43 3.22
N PHE A 68 -8.34 -2.27 4.25
CA PHE A 68 -9.11 -2.17 5.50
C PHE A 68 -8.26 -1.75 6.71
N GLY A 69 -6.96 -1.47 6.51
CA GLY A 69 -6.01 -1.25 7.59
C GLY A 69 -5.55 -2.57 8.23
N PRO A 70 -4.60 -2.54 9.19
CA PRO A 70 -4.11 -3.76 9.85
C PRO A 70 -5.25 -4.44 10.62
N TYR A 71 -5.90 -5.40 9.98
CA TYR A 71 -6.71 -6.39 10.67
C TYR A 71 -5.76 -7.15 11.59
N LEU A 72 -5.84 -6.96 12.91
CA LEU A 72 -5.02 -7.67 13.90
C LEU A 72 -5.21 -9.20 13.71
N PRO A 73 -4.27 -9.95 13.13
CA PRO A 73 -4.36 -11.39 13.00
C PRO A 73 -3.69 -12.09 14.19
N THR A 74 -3.14 -11.32 15.15
CA THR A 74 -2.46 -11.84 16.33
C THR A 74 -3.37 -12.68 17.22
N GLN A 75 -4.69 -12.56 17.08
CA GLN A 75 -5.66 -13.41 17.77
C GLN A 75 -5.92 -14.74 17.04
N GLY A 76 -5.94 -14.77 15.70
CA GLY A 76 -6.34 -15.95 14.91
C GLY A 76 -5.20 -16.92 14.57
N PHE A 77 -3.97 -16.42 14.36
CA PHE A 77 -2.83 -17.30 14.03
C PHE A 77 -2.20 -17.93 15.28
N ARG A 78 -2.28 -17.26 16.44
CA ARG A 78 -1.86 -17.83 17.74
C ARG A 78 -2.79 -18.93 18.22
N THR A 79 -4.08 -18.86 17.91
CA THR A 79 -5.04 -19.92 18.28
C THR A 79 -4.82 -21.18 17.46
N LEU A 80 -4.47 -21.06 16.18
CA LEU A 80 -4.15 -22.22 15.35
C LEU A 80 -2.81 -22.87 15.73
N SER A 81 -1.78 -22.11 16.11
CA SER A 81 -0.50 -22.72 16.55
C SER A 81 -0.59 -23.45 17.89
N ASN A 82 -1.57 -23.13 18.72
CA ASN A 82 -1.80 -23.79 20.00
C ASN A 82 -2.68 -25.04 19.88
N HIS A 83 -3.33 -25.26 18.73
CA HIS A 83 -4.16 -26.44 18.49
C HIS A 83 -3.36 -27.65 17.96
N TRP A 84 -2.11 -27.44 17.55
CA TRP A 84 -1.19 -28.49 17.08
C TRP A 84 -0.09 -28.83 18.11
N LYS A 85 -0.32 -28.50 19.39
CA LYS A 85 0.60 -28.78 20.51
C LYS A 85 0.05 -29.78 21.53
N ASP A 86 -1.06 -30.44 21.22
CA ASP A 86 -1.58 -31.59 21.96
C ASP A 86 -1.57 -32.83 21.06
#